data_AF-A0A5A7RHQ3-F1
#
_entry.id   AF-A0A5A7RHQ3-F1
#
_cell.length_a   1.000
_cell.length_b   1.000
_cell.length_c   1.000
_cell.angle_alpha   90.00
_cell.angle_beta   90.00
_cell.angle_gamma   90.00
#
_symmetry.space_group_name_H-M   'P 1'
#
loop_
_entity.id
_entity.type
_entity.pdbx_description
1 polymer ?
#
loop_
_entity_poly.entity_id
_entity_poly.type
_entity_poly.pdbx_seq_one_letter_code
_entity_poly.pdbx_strand_id
1 'polypeptide(L)'
;MSTSILLLCLLTLPLSLHASQQTRGYLLSCGSTRNDEEGPLTYTPDDNFTSAGNKTTLKRTDILPRLQTLRFFPNANARKHCYTFPVTKEKKYLVKTVYFYGGFDGGHEPPVFDQIIDGSKWSIVNTTEDYANGGSSYYEAVVVAQNKFLSVCLARNEYTVNGSSPFISSLEVYFLDDSVYNSTDFERNMMANVARSSFGPEGDIICFPDDKFDRYWQTFRDGYPFVLSQSNATPSTFWNIPPQGALSSALTTSRGKNLTFNWPPFSLPSGLYYIALYFQDNRHASPYSWRVFDVYVNGGKFFQALNVTAEGQSVVGTKWPLQGITEISLVPNGDSRVGPLINAGEIFRVLPVEGKTVTRDVMVIEDLREAISNNKPEGWAGDPCLPKGTSWVGVSCSDNDPFRIISLHLENNQLEGSIPSSLGELPNLKEVFLQNNKLDGKVPDSLKNKEGFSMQNSENISIGGEK
;
A
#
# COMPACT_ATOMS: atom_id res chain seq x y z
N MET A 1 -55.81 56.07 4.56
CA MET A 1 -54.95 55.91 3.37
C MET A 1 -53.60 56.54 3.68
N SER A 2 -52.59 55.73 3.98
CA SER A 2 -51.19 56.09 3.77
C SER A 2 -50.38 54.80 3.78
N THR A 3 -49.60 54.63 2.74
CA THR A 3 -48.84 53.46 2.34
C THR A 3 -47.54 53.35 3.13
N SER A 4 -47.20 52.15 3.61
CA SER A 4 -45.81 51.80 3.91
C SER A 4 -45.49 50.48 3.20
N ILE A 5 -44.70 50.61 2.15
CA ILE A 5 -44.15 49.53 1.35
C ILE A 5 -42.95 49.00 2.14
N LEU A 6 -43.06 47.80 2.72
CA LEU A 6 -41.92 47.06 3.24
C LEU A 6 -41.51 46.04 2.16
N LEU A 7 -40.44 46.36 1.43
CA LEU A 7 -39.83 45.49 0.43
C LEU A 7 -39.02 44.41 1.18
N LEU A 8 -39.57 43.21 1.36
CA LEU A 8 -38.81 42.06 1.85
C LEU A 8 -37.99 41.50 0.68
N CYS A 9 -36.71 41.89 0.60
CA CYS A 9 -35.72 41.20 -0.22
C CYS A 9 -35.48 39.79 0.37
N LEU A 10 -36.07 38.78 -0.24
CA LEU A 10 -35.69 37.37 -0.08
C LEU A 10 -34.30 37.18 -0.72
N LEU A 11 -33.25 37.43 0.05
CA LEU A 11 -31.90 36.93 -0.24
C LEU A 11 -31.93 35.41 -0.04
N THR A 12 -32.21 34.67 -1.12
CA THR A 12 -31.86 33.26 -1.19
C THR A 12 -30.34 33.16 -1.21
N LEU A 13 -29.73 33.02 -0.02
CA LEU A 13 -28.37 32.53 0.11
C LEU A 13 -28.32 31.15 -0.58
N PRO A 14 -27.48 30.94 -1.60
CA PRO A 14 -27.20 29.59 -2.01
C PRO A 14 -26.49 28.95 -0.81
N LEU A 15 -27.15 27.97 -0.20
CA LEU A 15 -26.47 26.97 0.62
C LEU A 15 -25.56 26.20 -0.35
N SER A 16 -24.40 26.78 -0.62
CA SER A 16 -23.25 26.07 -1.15
C SER A 16 -22.85 25.08 -0.06
N LEU A 17 -23.53 23.94 -0.01
CA LEU A 17 -23.00 22.71 0.56
C LEU A 17 -21.80 22.31 -0.30
N HIS A 18 -20.69 23.03 -0.16
CA HIS A 18 -19.40 22.41 -0.27
C HIS A 18 -19.33 21.49 0.94
N ALA A 19 -19.88 20.28 0.81
CA ALA A 19 -19.37 19.18 1.58
C ALA A 19 -17.87 19.19 1.26
N SER A 20 -17.04 19.64 2.21
CA SER A 20 -15.62 19.35 2.12
C SER A 20 -15.58 17.84 2.02
N GLN A 21 -15.13 17.33 0.88
CA GLN A 21 -14.97 15.91 0.68
C GLN A 21 -13.74 15.54 1.48
N GLN A 22 -13.92 15.47 2.80
CA GLN A 22 -12.92 15.12 3.78
C GLN A 22 -12.28 13.83 3.29
N THR A 23 -10.98 13.89 3.06
CA THR A 23 -10.17 12.89 2.38
C THR A 23 -10.55 11.49 2.88
N ARG A 24 -10.91 10.59 1.95
CA ARG A 24 -11.27 9.18 2.23
C ARG A 24 -10.03 8.36 2.63
N GLY A 25 -9.13 8.91 3.43
CA GLY A 25 -7.84 8.31 3.73
C GLY A 25 -6.85 9.26 4.40
N TYR A 26 -5.65 8.74 4.59
CA TYR A 26 -4.50 9.46 5.13
C TYR A 26 -3.57 9.84 4.00
N LEU A 27 -3.25 11.13 3.85
CA LEU A 27 -2.34 11.64 2.82
C LEU A 27 -1.17 12.31 3.52
N LEU A 28 -0.01 11.66 3.53
CA LEU A 28 1.14 12.15 4.28
C LEU A 28 2.19 12.75 3.35
N SER A 29 2.64 13.96 3.69
CA SER A 29 3.88 14.56 3.20
C SER A 29 4.98 14.28 4.24
N CYS A 30 5.80 13.26 3.98
CA CYS A 30 6.71 12.72 4.97
C CYS A 30 7.85 13.70 5.22
N GLY A 31 8.15 13.97 6.48
CA GLY A 31 9.17 14.96 6.87
C GLY A 31 8.76 16.42 6.72
N SER A 32 7.55 16.72 6.26
CA SER A 32 7.03 18.09 6.24
C SER A 32 6.68 18.58 7.65
N THR A 33 6.63 19.90 7.81
CA THR A 33 6.17 20.59 9.03
C THR A 33 4.89 21.39 8.79
N ARG A 34 4.38 21.38 7.56
CA ARG A 34 3.16 22.09 7.15
C ARG A 34 2.34 21.20 6.23
N ASN A 35 1.11 21.62 5.97
CA ASN A 35 0.30 20.99 4.94
C ASN A 35 0.81 21.41 3.56
N ASP A 36 0.79 20.46 2.63
CA ASP A 36 1.13 20.66 1.23
C ASP A 36 -0.14 20.49 0.39
N GLU A 37 -0.51 21.52 -0.37
CA GLU A 37 -1.73 21.55 -1.18
C GLU A 37 -1.41 21.17 -2.63
N GLU A 38 -2.14 20.21 -3.18
CA GLU A 38 -1.97 19.72 -4.53
C GLU A 38 -3.32 19.56 -5.22
N GLY A 39 -3.72 20.63 -5.92
CA GLY A 39 -5.07 20.73 -6.48
C GLY A 39 -6.12 20.62 -5.37
N PRO A 40 -7.03 19.63 -5.43
CA PRO A 40 -8.04 19.41 -4.39
C PRO A 40 -7.56 18.56 -3.21
N LEU A 41 -6.32 18.06 -3.22
CA LEU A 41 -5.78 17.20 -2.18
C LEU A 41 -4.89 17.99 -1.21
N THR A 42 -5.07 17.71 0.08
CA THR A 42 -4.23 18.26 1.15
C THR A 42 -3.41 17.13 1.78
N TYR A 43 -2.09 17.22 1.71
CA TYR A 43 -1.16 16.30 2.36
C TYR A 43 -0.71 16.88 3.70
N THR A 44 -0.78 16.09 4.76
CA THR A 44 -0.46 16.53 6.13
C THR A 44 0.90 16.00 6.59
N PRO A 45 1.56 16.64 7.57
CA PRO A 45 2.74 16.10 8.24
C PRO A 45 2.52 14.72 8.83
N ASP A 46 3.61 13.96 8.95
CA ASP A 46 3.59 12.53 9.26
C ASP A 46 3.87 12.18 10.74
N ASP A 47 4.13 13.16 11.60
CA ASP A 47 4.54 12.97 13.00
C ASP A 47 3.52 12.24 13.88
N ASN A 48 2.23 12.31 13.52
CA ASN A 48 1.18 11.63 14.27
C ASN A 48 1.14 10.11 14.00
N PHE A 49 1.88 9.64 13.00
CA PHE A 49 1.81 8.26 12.51
C PHE A 49 3.12 7.48 12.75
N THR A 50 4.23 8.17 13.04
CA THR A 50 5.53 7.56 13.36
C THR A 50 6.29 8.41 14.37
N SER A 51 7.02 7.75 15.27
CA SER A 51 7.86 8.41 16.29
C SER A 51 9.36 8.31 15.98
N ALA A 52 9.75 7.69 14.87
CA ALA A 52 11.15 7.41 14.51
C ALA A 52 11.58 8.17 13.25
N GLY A 53 12.88 8.16 12.97
CA GLY A 53 13.46 8.73 11.75
C GLY A 53 13.67 10.24 11.77
N ASN A 54 14.57 10.68 10.90
CA ASN A 54 14.97 12.06 10.72
C ASN A 54 14.27 12.67 9.51
N LYS A 55 14.06 13.99 9.54
CA LYS A 55 13.41 14.74 8.45
C LYS A 55 14.43 15.56 7.68
N THR A 56 14.20 15.73 6.38
CA THR A 56 14.98 16.66 5.56
C THR A 56 14.13 17.31 4.47
N THR A 57 14.64 18.41 3.94
CA THR A 57 14.02 19.18 2.85
C THR A 57 14.98 19.22 1.67
N LEU A 58 14.46 18.89 0.50
CA LEU A 58 15.17 18.94 -0.77
C LEU A 58 15.14 20.36 -1.33
N LYS A 59 16.25 20.81 -1.92
CA LYS A 59 16.35 22.12 -2.57
C LYS A 59 15.85 22.06 -4.02
N ARG A 60 14.59 21.63 -4.20
CA ARG A 60 13.92 21.48 -5.51
C ARG A 60 12.52 22.07 -5.44
N THR A 61 12.15 22.90 -6.42
CA THR A 61 10.83 23.54 -6.52
C THR A 61 10.05 23.11 -7.78
N ASP A 62 10.70 22.33 -8.63
CA ASP A 62 10.20 21.76 -9.89
C ASP A 62 9.54 20.39 -9.69
N ILE A 63 9.35 19.97 -8.45
CA ILE A 63 8.69 18.73 -8.05
C ILE A 63 7.45 19.03 -7.22
N LEU A 64 6.55 18.05 -7.14
CA LEU A 64 5.32 18.14 -6.37
C LEU A 64 5.61 18.52 -4.91
N PRO A 65 4.83 19.43 -4.29
CA PRO A 65 5.03 19.88 -2.91
C PRO A 65 5.30 18.75 -1.91
N ARG A 66 4.52 17.65 -1.97
CA ARG A 66 4.69 16.49 -1.07
C ARG A 66 6.00 15.72 -1.23
N LEU A 67 6.75 15.98 -2.30
CA LEU A 67 8.04 15.35 -2.60
C LEU A 67 9.23 16.25 -2.24
N GLN A 68 8.98 17.49 -1.79
CA GLN A 68 10.03 18.42 -1.39
C GLN A 68 10.63 18.11 -0.02
N THR A 69 9.98 17.26 0.77
CA THR A 69 10.49 16.73 2.03
C THR A 69 10.47 15.22 2.01
N LEU A 70 11.28 14.63 2.88
CA LEU A 70 11.23 13.20 3.16
C LEU A 70 11.62 12.92 4.62
N ARG A 71 11.20 11.75 5.09
CA ARG A 71 11.70 11.15 6.32
C ARG A 71 12.64 9.98 5.97
N PHE A 72 13.76 9.87 6.67
CA PHE A 72 14.73 8.79 6.51
C PHE A 72 15.11 8.16 7.84
N PHE A 73 15.56 6.92 7.81
CA PHE A 73 15.74 6.07 8.99
C PHE A 73 17.19 5.56 9.07
N PRO A 74 18.09 6.32 9.72
CA PRO A 74 19.53 6.02 9.72
C PRO A 74 19.96 4.95 10.74
N ASN A 75 19.12 4.62 11.74
CA ASN A 75 19.48 3.67 12.77
C ASN A 75 19.53 2.24 12.21
N ALA A 76 20.75 1.74 11.96
CA ALA A 76 20.96 0.39 11.44
C ALA A 76 20.67 -0.74 12.45
N ASN A 77 20.55 -0.43 13.75
CA ASN A 77 20.20 -1.41 14.77
C ASN A 77 18.70 -1.74 14.75
N ALA A 78 17.87 -0.77 14.38
CA ALA A 78 16.45 -0.98 14.19
C ALA A 78 16.22 -1.85 12.95
N ARG A 79 15.49 -2.95 13.11
CA ARG A 79 15.22 -3.90 12.02
C ARG A 79 14.17 -3.39 11.03
N LYS A 80 13.28 -2.52 11.50
CA LYS A 80 12.23 -1.87 10.70
C LYS A 80 11.73 -0.61 11.36
N HIS A 81 11.10 0.26 10.57
CA HIS A 81 10.43 1.48 11.04
C HIS A 81 9.03 1.51 10.45
N CYS A 82 8.02 1.78 11.28
CA CYS A 82 6.63 1.66 10.87
C CYS A 82 5.85 2.95 11.09
N TYR A 83 4.96 3.23 10.15
CA TYR A 83 3.82 4.11 10.33
C TYR A 83 2.62 3.28 10.80
N THR A 84 1.82 3.83 11.71
CA THR A 84 0.62 3.17 12.23
C THR A 84 -0.61 4.03 11.99
N PHE A 85 -1.60 3.48 11.28
CA PHE A 85 -2.82 4.17 10.90
C PHE A 85 -4.02 3.60 11.64
N PRO A 86 -4.86 4.43 12.29
CA PRO A 86 -6.16 3.96 12.74
C PRO A 86 -7.01 3.61 11.52
N VAL A 87 -7.60 2.42 11.51
CA VAL A 87 -8.40 1.91 10.39
C VAL A 87 -9.62 1.18 10.90
N THR A 88 -10.59 0.99 10.01
CA THR A 88 -11.76 0.15 10.29
C THR A 88 -11.42 -1.29 9.93
N LYS A 89 -11.52 -2.18 10.92
CA LYS A 89 -11.34 -3.62 10.72
C LYS A 89 -12.26 -4.12 9.58
N GLU A 90 -11.78 -5.08 8.81
CA GLU A 90 -12.45 -5.72 7.66
C GLU A 90 -12.71 -4.79 6.47
N LYS A 91 -12.28 -3.52 6.54
CA LYS A 91 -12.31 -2.61 5.40
C LYS A 91 -11.08 -2.72 4.53
N LYS A 92 -11.28 -2.41 3.25
CA LYS A 92 -10.28 -2.49 2.19
C LYS A 92 -9.55 -1.16 2.05
N TYR A 93 -8.23 -1.24 1.92
CA TYR A 93 -7.36 -0.08 1.82
C TYR A 93 -6.41 -0.22 0.63
N LEU A 94 -6.20 0.89 -0.07
CA LEU A 94 -5.10 1.10 -0.99
C LEU A 94 -3.97 1.77 -0.20
N VAL A 95 -2.78 1.17 -0.18
CA VAL A 95 -1.58 1.76 0.39
C VAL A 95 -0.67 2.15 -0.76
N LYS A 96 -0.35 3.44 -0.88
CA LYS A 96 0.57 3.96 -1.90
C LYS A 96 1.76 4.62 -1.21
N THR A 97 2.96 4.21 -1.59
CA THR A 97 4.23 4.77 -1.09
C THR A 97 4.98 5.43 -2.23
N VAL A 98 5.47 6.65 -2.02
CA VAL A 98 6.21 7.41 -3.03
C VAL A 98 7.58 7.79 -2.50
N TYR A 99 8.59 7.61 -3.35
CA TYR A 99 9.99 7.77 -3.03
C TYR A 99 10.66 8.68 -4.05
N PHE A 100 11.03 9.89 -3.63
CA PHE A 100 11.88 10.79 -4.40
C PHE A 100 13.20 10.96 -3.66
N TYR A 101 14.25 10.25 -4.11
CA TYR A 101 15.54 10.20 -3.43
C TYR A 101 16.24 11.57 -3.43
N GLY A 102 16.32 12.22 -4.58
CA GLY A 102 16.87 13.58 -4.72
C GLY A 102 18.30 13.79 -4.21
N GLY A 103 19.06 12.73 -3.93
CA GLY A 103 20.40 12.82 -3.33
C GLY A 103 20.42 13.42 -1.93
N PHE A 104 19.37 13.18 -1.12
CA PHE A 104 19.15 13.88 0.16
C PHE A 104 20.27 13.73 1.19
N ASP A 105 21.02 12.64 1.13
CA ASP A 105 22.15 12.30 2.00
C ASP A 105 23.51 12.64 1.36
N GLY A 106 23.51 13.29 0.19
CA GLY A 106 24.71 13.59 -0.60
C GLY A 106 25.26 12.39 -1.39
N GLY A 107 24.61 11.23 -1.33
CA GLY A 107 25.00 10.04 -2.08
C GLY A 107 24.45 10.00 -3.51
N HIS A 108 25.05 9.14 -4.34
CA HIS A 108 24.63 8.92 -5.74
C HIS A 108 23.91 7.58 -5.95
N GLU A 109 23.86 6.73 -4.94
CA GLU A 109 23.25 5.40 -5.00
C GLU A 109 22.09 5.35 -3.99
N PRO A 110 20.83 5.35 -4.46
CA PRO A 110 19.69 5.24 -3.57
C PRO A 110 19.70 3.91 -2.79
N PRO A 111 19.27 3.91 -1.52
CA PRO A 111 19.17 2.68 -0.74
C PRO A 111 18.09 1.75 -1.31
N VAL A 112 18.38 0.45 -1.31
CA VAL A 112 17.41 -0.62 -1.62
C VAL A 112 16.95 -1.23 -0.30
N PHE A 113 15.63 -1.33 -0.09
CA PHE A 113 15.07 -1.78 1.19
C PHE A 113 13.68 -2.41 1.00
N ASP A 114 13.18 -3.10 2.01
CA ASP A 114 11.89 -3.79 1.97
C ASP A 114 10.75 -2.91 2.45
N GLN A 115 9.55 -3.16 1.91
CA GLN A 115 8.31 -2.64 2.45
C GLN A 115 7.42 -3.75 2.99
N ILE A 116 6.73 -3.46 4.07
CA ILE A 116 5.96 -4.42 4.87
C ILE A 116 4.61 -3.80 5.21
N ILE A 117 3.53 -4.59 5.11
CA ILE A 117 2.22 -4.23 5.64
C ILE A 117 1.79 -5.29 6.64
N ASP A 118 1.50 -4.90 7.88
CA ASP A 118 0.96 -5.79 8.91
C ASP A 118 1.76 -7.10 9.11
N GLY A 119 3.09 -6.99 9.08
CA GLY A 119 3.99 -8.13 9.23
C GLY A 119 4.23 -8.93 7.96
N SER A 120 3.66 -8.53 6.82
CA SER A 120 3.84 -9.20 5.52
C SER A 120 4.68 -8.35 4.57
N LYS A 121 5.77 -8.91 4.02
CA LYS A 121 6.55 -8.21 2.98
C LYS A 121 5.76 -8.17 1.68
N TRP A 122 5.65 -6.99 1.05
CA TRP A 122 4.89 -6.84 -0.21
C TRP A 122 5.72 -6.37 -1.40
N SER A 123 6.80 -5.62 -1.17
CA SER A 123 7.69 -5.16 -2.24
C SER A 123 9.11 -4.85 -1.73
N ILE A 124 10.05 -4.73 -2.68
CA ILE A 124 11.38 -4.15 -2.48
C ILE A 124 11.37 -2.76 -3.14
N VAL A 125 11.75 -1.73 -2.40
CA VAL A 125 12.00 -0.39 -2.93
C VAL A 125 13.36 -0.38 -3.58
N ASN A 126 13.38 0.01 -4.85
CA ASN A 126 14.60 0.31 -5.59
C ASN A 126 14.31 1.49 -6.52
N THR A 127 14.82 2.66 -6.16
CA THR A 127 14.58 3.89 -6.92
C THR A 127 15.74 4.25 -7.86
N THR A 128 16.64 3.30 -8.15
CA THR A 128 17.88 3.57 -8.91
C THR A 128 17.60 4.10 -10.31
N GLU A 129 16.69 3.45 -11.04
CA GLU A 129 16.32 3.84 -12.40
C GLU A 129 15.58 5.17 -12.44
N ASP A 130 14.56 5.33 -11.60
CA ASP A 130 13.79 6.59 -11.52
C ASP A 130 14.67 7.76 -11.11
N TYR A 131 15.59 7.56 -10.16
CA TYR A 131 16.55 8.59 -9.76
C TYR A 131 17.48 9.00 -10.91
N ALA A 132 18.00 8.04 -11.68
CA ALA A 132 18.82 8.33 -12.86
C ALA A 132 18.08 9.17 -13.90
N ASN A 133 16.75 9.01 -13.98
CA ASN A 133 15.86 9.79 -14.83
C ASN A 133 15.34 11.09 -14.15
N GLY A 134 15.79 11.39 -12.93
CA GLY A 134 15.38 12.58 -12.18
C GLY A 134 13.94 12.52 -11.63
N GLY A 135 13.34 11.33 -11.59
CA GLY A 135 11.96 11.07 -11.17
C GLY A 135 11.82 10.44 -9.77
N SER A 136 10.57 10.07 -9.46
CA SER A 136 10.17 9.36 -8.24
C SER A 136 9.63 7.97 -8.56
N SER A 137 9.88 7.01 -7.69
CA SER A 137 9.23 5.70 -7.72
C SER A 137 7.96 5.71 -6.87
N TYR A 138 6.93 4.96 -7.29
CA TYR A 138 5.79 4.66 -6.42
C TYR A 138 5.49 3.16 -6.43
N TYR A 139 4.89 2.70 -5.33
CA TYR A 139 4.41 1.34 -5.16
C TYR A 139 3.00 1.40 -4.58
N GLU A 140 2.15 0.45 -4.94
CA GLU A 140 0.75 0.42 -4.51
C GLU A 140 0.28 -0.99 -4.12
N ALA A 141 -0.30 -1.14 -2.94
CA ALA A 141 -0.86 -2.38 -2.43
C ALA A 141 -2.35 -2.24 -2.13
N VAL A 142 -3.09 -3.32 -2.30
CA VAL A 142 -4.46 -3.47 -1.79
C VAL A 142 -4.46 -4.52 -0.69
N VAL A 143 -4.97 -4.12 0.48
CA VAL A 143 -5.05 -4.96 1.68
C VAL A 143 -6.42 -4.81 2.35
N VAL A 144 -6.81 -5.81 3.14
CA VAL A 144 -7.93 -5.69 4.08
C VAL A 144 -7.36 -5.59 5.49
N ALA A 145 -7.78 -4.56 6.22
CA ALA A 145 -7.36 -4.34 7.59
C ALA A 145 -7.88 -5.46 8.49
N GLN A 146 -6.98 -6.22 9.10
CA GLN A 146 -7.38 -7.31 10.00
C GLN A 146 -7.62 -6.84 11.44
N ASN A 147 -7.14 -5.63 11.76
CA ASN A 147 -7.22 -5.02 13.09
C ASN A 147 -7.72 -3.56 12.99
N LYS A 148 -7.85 -2.88 14.13
CA LYS A 148 -8.18 -1.44 14.20
C LYS A 148 -7.01 -0.53 13.81
N PHE A 149 -5.84 -1.10 13.57
CA PHE A 149 -4.65 -0.40 13.13
C PHE A 149 -4.06 -1.14 11.94
N LEU A 150 -3.52 -0.37 10.99
CA LEU A 150 -2.74 -0.85 9.86
C LEU A 150 -1.32 -0.32 9.99
N SER A 151 -0.34 -1.19 9.92
CA SER A 151 1.07 -0.83 9.95
C SER A 151 1.69 -0.88 8.56
N VAL A 152 2.42 0.16 8.17
CA VAL A 152 3.22 0.22 6.95
C VAL A 152 4.67 0.48 7.34
N CYS A 153 5.55 -0.48 7.11
CA CYS A 153 6.92 -0.44 7.57
C CYS A 153 7.94 -0.49 6.44
N LEU A 154 9.10 0.13 6.69
CA LEU A 154 10.30 0.03 5.88
C LEU A 154 11.36 -0.74 6.66
N ALA A 155 12.04 -1.68 6.01
CA ALA A 155 13.06 -2.51 6.66
C ALA A 155 14.32 -2.62 5.80
N ARG A 156 15.49 -2.53 6.43
CA ARG A 156 16.75 -2.81 5.74
C ARG A 156 16.77 -4.28 5.29
N ASN A 157 17.37 -4.55 4.14
CA ASN A 157 17.58 -5.89 3.62
C ASN A 157 19.06 -6.09 3.24
N GLU A 158 19.38 -7.24 2.64
CA GLU A 158 20.75 -7.57 2.23
C GLU A 158 21.35 -6.64 1.16
N TYR A 159 20.50 -5.89 0.45
CA TYR A 159 20.90 -4.91 -0.56
C TYR A 159 21.05 -3.49 0.02
N THR A 160 20.66 -3.26 1.27
CA THR A 160 20.79 -1.93 1.89
C THR A 160 22.25 -1.65 2.27
N VAL A 161 22.94 -0.88 1.44
CA VAL A 161 24.35 -0.49 1.64
C VAL A 161 24.58 0.15 3.02
N ASN A 162 25.73 -0.15 3.63
CA ASN A 162 26.13 0.47 4.89
C ASN A 162 26.23 1.99 4.74
N GLY A 163 25.63 2.73 5.67
CA GLY A 163 25.61 4.19 5.65
C GLY A 163 24.46 4.82 4.86
N SER A 164 23.77 4.07 3.98
CA SER A 164 22.53 4.54 3.35
C SER A 164 21.31 4.27 4.24
N SER A 165 20.23 5.03 4.10
CA SER A 165 19.08 4.99 5.01
C SER A 165 17.77 4.79 4.26
N PRO A 166 16.94 3.77 4.59
CA PRO A 166 15.57 3.71 4.10
C PRO A 166 14.87 5.05 4.30
N PHE A 167 14.06 5.47 3.34
CA PHE A 167 13.42 6.78 3.34
C PHE A 167 12.05 6.72 2.70
N ILE A 168 11.22 7.74 2.91
CA ILE A 168 9.91 7.87 2.26
C ILE A 168 9.55 9.34 2.10
N SER A 169 9.00 9.71 0.95
CA SER A 169 8.60 11.09 0.63
C SER A 169 7.10 11.29 0.85
N SER A 170 6.28 10.32 0.42
CA SER A 170 4.83 10.35 0.66
C SER A 170 4.28 8.97 0.96
N LEU A 171 3.26 8.93 1.81
CA LEU A 171 2.54 7.72 2.21
C LEU A 171 1.04 8.03 2.22
N GLU A 172 0.31 7.30 1.39
CA GLU A 172 -1.12 7.47 1.19
C GLU A 172 -1.83 6.17 1.56
N VAL A 173 -2.88 6.26 2.38
CA VAL A 173 -3.70 5.12 2.78
C VAL A 173 -5.16 5.47 2.51
N TYR A 174 -5.68 5.03 1.37
CA TYR A 174 -7.05 5.31 0.93
C TYR A 174 -8.01 4.18 1.27
N PHE A 175 -9.21 4.56 1.70
CA PHE A 175 -10.34 3.65 1.76
C PHE A 175 -10.80 3.27 0.34
N LEU A 176 -10.96 1.97 0.09
CA LEU A 176 -11.58 1.44 -1.12
C LEU A 176 -12.99 0.94 -0.81
N ASP A 177 -13.91 1.21 -1.75
CA ASP A 177 -15.27 0.68 -1.64
C ASP A 177 -15.24 -0.86 -1.62
N ASP A 178 -16.13 -1.48 -0.83
CA ASP A 178 -16.14 -2.94 -0.64
C ASP A 178 -16.28 -3.71 -1.97
N SER A 179 -16.92 -3.10 -2.98
CA SER A 179 -17.13 -3.66 -4.32
C SER A 179 -15.88 -3.76 -5.19
N VAL A 180 -14.82 -3.00 -4.92
CA VAL A 180 -13.60 -2.97 -5.76
C VAL A 180 -12.70 -4.14 -5.41
N TYR A 181 -12.28 -4.95 -6.39
CA TYR A 181 -11.45 -6.16 -6.20
C TYR A 181 -12.10 -7.22 -5.29
N ASN A 182 -13.43 -7.24 -5.19
CA ASN A 182 -14.16 -8.15 -4.30
C ASN A 182 -14.00 -9.65 -4.63
N SER A 183 -13.45 -9.99 -5.79
CA SER A 183 -13.17 -11.37 -6.20
C SER A 183 -11.87 -11.95 -5.59
N THR A 184 -11.10 -11.15 -4.85
CA THR A 184 -9.86 -11.59 -4.19
C THR A 184 -10.13 -12.01 -2.74
N ASP A 185 -9.59 -13.17 -2.36
CA ASP A 185 -9.56 -13.63 -0.97
C ASP A 185 -8.50 -12.85 -0.18
N PHE A 186 -8.90 -11.74 0.42
CA PHE A 186 -8.01 -10.88 1.21
C PHE A 186 -7.76 -11.37 2.64
N GLU A 187 -8.39 -12.46 3.08
CA GLU A 187 -8.04 -13.09 4.36
C GLU A 187 -6.67 -13.76 4.28
N ARG A 188 -6.33 -14.28 3.10
CA ARG A 188 -5.08 -15.00 2.85
C ARG A 188 -4.11 -14.26 1.93
N ASN A 189 -4.58 -13.25 1.22
CA ASN A 189 -3.80 -12.60 0.17
C ASN A 189 -3.87 -11.06 0.26
N MET A 190 -2.84 -10.42 -0.25
CA MET A 190 -2.84 -9.02 -0.62
C MET A 190 -2.47 -8.90 -2.10
N MET A 191 -2.69 -7.73 -2.68
CA MET A 191 -2.36 -7.48 -4.08
C MET A 191 -1.36 -6.33 -4.18
N ALA A 192 -0.24 -6.55 -4.86
CA ALA A 192 0.71 -5.50 -5.20
C ALA A 192 0.50 -5.08 -6.66
N ASN A 193 0.27 -3.80 -6.92
CA ASN A 193 0.09 -3.29 -8.27
C ASN A 193 1.36 -3.53 -9.11
N VAL A 194 1.16 -3.93 -10.35
CA VAL A 194 2.23 -4.16 -11.33
C VAL A 194 2.07 -3.21 -12.50
N ALA A 195 0.84 -3.10 -13.02
CA ALA A 195 0.51 -2.16 -14.07
C ALA A 195 -0.97 -1.77 -14.01
N ARG A 196 -1.25 -0.52 -14.32
CA ARG A 196 -2.60 0.00 -14.50
C ARG A 196 -2.58 0.98 -15.65
N SER A 197 -3.31 0.65 -16.72
CA SER A 197 -3.18 1.40 -17.95
C SER A 197 -4.51 1.68 -18.65
N SER A 198 -4.58 2.86 -19.25
CA SER A 198 -5.53 3.16 -20.32
C SER A 198 -4.86 2.93 -21.67
N PHE A 199 -5.53 2.25 -22.58
CA PHE A 199 -5.02 1.84 -23.89
C PHE A 199 -5.50 2.83 -24.97
N GLY A 200 -4.59 3.66 -25.48
CA GLY A 200 -5.00 4.69 -26.44
C GLY A 200 -3.93 5.76 -26.69
N PRO A 201 -4.34 7.01 -26.98
CA PRO A 201 -3.40 8.08 -27.20
C PRO A 201 -2.61 8.41 -25.92
N GLU A 202 -1.50 9.09 -26.12
CA GLU A 202 -0.62 9.58 -25.07
C GLU A 202 -1.33 10.75 -24.40
N GLY A 203 -1.19 10.81 -23.09
CA GLY A 203 -1.88 11.75 -22.24
C GLY A 203 -1.36 11.63 -20.83
N ASP A 204 -1.79 12.57 -20.00
CA ASP A 204 -1.40 12.65 -18.61
C ASP A 204 -1.94 11.45 -17.81
N ILE A 205 -1.30 11.19 -16.67
CA ILE A 205 -1.76 10.16 -15.73
C ILE A 205 -3.16 10.56 -15.24
N ILE A 206 -4.13 9.65 -15.39
CA ILE A 206 -5.47 9.85 -14.83
C ILE A 206 -5.42 9.43 -13.36
N CYS A 207 -5.78 10.35 -12.47
CA CYS A 207 -5.82 10.17 -11.02
C CYS A 207 -6.99 10.99 -10.43
N PHE A 208 -6.99 11.27 -9.13
CA PHE A 208 -8.01 12.14 -8.54
C PHE A 208 -8.01 13.55 -9.19
N PRO A 209 -9.18 14.17 -9.46
CA PRO A 209 -10.53 13.75 -9.09
C PRO A 209 -11.22 12.80 -10.09
N ASP A 210 -10.62 12.52 -11.24
CA ASP A 210 -11.23 11.68 -12.29
C ASP A 210 -11.35 10.21 -11.86
N ASP A 211 -10.38 9.71 -11.08
CA ASP A 211 -10.52 8.47 -10.33
C ASP A 211 -10.80 8.74 -8.85
N LYS A 212 -12.00 8.37 -8.39
CA LYS A 212 -12.44 8.60 -7.00
C LYS A 212 -11.62 7.84 -5.95
N PHE A 213 -10.78 6.88 -6.37
CA PHE A 213 -9.88 6.11 -5.52
C PHE A 213 -8.42 6.57 -5.60
N ASP A 214 -8.15 7.63 -6.38
CA ASP A 214 -6.82 8.17 -6.64
C ASP A 214 -5.79 7.10 -7.11
N ARG A 215 -6.23 6.14 -7.92
CA ARG A 215 -5.33 5.20 -8.60
C ARG A 215 -4.73 5.88 -9.81
N TYR A 216 -3.47 5.58 -10.09
CA TYR A 216 -2.78 6.13 -11.26
C TYR A 216 -2.99 5.24 -12.48
N TRP A 217 -3.65 5.78 -13.50
CA TRP A 217 -3.78 5.12 -14.80
C TRP A 217 -2.81 5.76 -15.79
N GLN A 218 -1.81 4.97 -16.18
CA GLN A 218 -0.80 5.40 -17.15
C GLN A 218 -1.24 5.05 -18.57
N THR A 219 -0.90 5.89 -19.55
CA THR A 219 -1.20 5.56 -20.94
C THR A 219 -0.28 4.45 -21.44
N PHE A 220 -0.84 3.46 -22.14
CA PHE A 220 -0.06 2.42 -22.82
C PHE A 220 -0.32 2.46 -24.33
N ARG A 221 0.76 2.32 -25.10
CA ARG A 221 0.76 2.26 -26.57
C ARG A 221 1.68 1.15 -27.05
N ASP A 222 1.29 0.49 -28.15
CA ASP A 222 2.10 -0.54 -28.81
C ASP A 222 1.95 -0.48 -30.33
N GLY A 223 2.08 0.72 -30.92
CA GLY A 223 2.05 0.94 -32.38
C GLY A 223 0.72 0.69 -33.11
N TYR A 224 -0.24 0.01 -32.47
CA TYR A 224 -1.58 -0.23 -33.01
C TYR A 224 -2.41 1.06 -33.11
N PRO A 225 -3.36 1.13 -34.07
CA PRO A 225 -4.30 2.23 -34.13
C PRO A 225 -5.23 2.22 -32.91
N PHE A 226 -5.74 3.40 -32.57
CA PHE A 226 -6.74 3.57 -31.51
C PHE A 226 -8.03 4.16 -32.08
N VAL A 227 -9.12 3.98 -31.32
CA VAL A 227 -10.42 4.62 -31.57
C VAL A 227 -10.83 5.42 -30.34
N LEU A 228 -11.49 6.56 -30.58
CA LEU A 228 -12.08 7.37 -29.52
C LEU A 228 -13.49 6.92 -29.22
N SER A 229 -13.84 7.00 -27.94
CA SER A 229 -15.18 6.77 -27.44
C SER A 229 -16.17 7.82 -27.96
N GLN A 230 -17.30 7.39 -28.53
CA GLN A 230 -18.37 8.27 -29.01
C GLN A 230 -19.35 8.72 -27.93
N SER A 231 -19.40 8.01 -26.80
CA SER A 231 -20.22 8.36 -25.65
C SER A 231 -19.48 8.09 -24.34
N ASN A 232 -19.90 8.79 -23.29
CA ASN A 232 -19.34 8.60 -21.96
C ASN A 232 -19.66 7.20 -21.43
N ALA A 233 -18.63 6.53 -20.92
CA ALA A 233 -18.80 5.29 -20.18
C ALA A 233 -19.54 5.54 -18.86
N THR A 234 -20.19 4.52 -18.33
CA THR A 234 -20.72 4.53 -16.95
C THR A 234 -19.82 3.65 -16.08
N PRO A 235 -18.83 4.22 -15.36
CA PRO A 235 -17.84 3.44 -14.59
C PRO A 235 -18.40 2.32 -13.70
N SER A 236 -19.59 2.53 -13.12
CA SER A 236 -20.21 1.56 -12.20
C SER A 236 -20.68 0.27 -12.86
N THR A 237 -20.73 0.17 -14.20
CA THR A 237 -21.05 -1.08 -14.92
C THR A 237 -19.85 -2.04 -14.98
N PHE A 238 -18.64 -1.52 -14.77
CA PHE A 238 -17.40 -2.29 -14.83
C PHE A 238 -16.98 -2.75 -13.43
N TRP A 239 -16.36 -3.93 -13.38
CA TRP A 239 -15.66 -4.34 -12.17
C TRP A 239 -14.55 -3.33 -11.84
N ASN A 240 -14.31 -3.12 -10.55
CA ASN A 240 -13.30 -2.18 -10.03
C ASN A 240 -13.50 -0.71 -10.41
N ILE A 241 -14.58 -0.37 -11.10
CA ILE A 241 -15.03 1.01 -11.37
C ILE A 241 -13.87 1.88 -11.91
N PRO A 242 -13.24 1.53 -13.05
CA PRO A 242 -12.24 2.38 -13.69
C PRO A 242 -12.80 3.77 -14.02
N PRO A 243 -11.98 4.83 -13.97
CA PRO A 243 -12.44 6.19 -14.27
C PRO A 243 -12.88 6.29 -15.73
N GLN A 244 -13.83 7.19 -16.00
CA GLN A 244 -14.35 7.38 -17.35
C GLN A 244 -13.24 7.73 -18.35
N GLY A 245 -12.24 8.50 -17.92
CA GLY A 245 -11.07 8.84 -18.74
C GLY A 245 -10.30 7.61 -19.25
N ALA A 246 -10.18 6.55 -18.42
CA ALA A 246 -9.50 5.33 -18.83
C ALA A 246 -10.26 4.55 -19.91
N LEU A 247 -11.57 4.81 -20.05
CA LEU A 247 -12.44 4.18 -21.04
C LEU A 247 -12.69 5.08 -22.27
N SER A 248 -12.04 6.25 -22.34
CA SER A 248 -12.26 7.25 -23.40
C SER A 248 -11.67 6.87 -24.76
N SER A 249 -10.82 5.84 -24.80
CA SER A 249 -10.19 5.33 -26.01
C SER A 249 -9.96 3.83 -25.91
N ALA A 250 -9.61 3.21 -27.04
CA ALA A 250 -9.24 1.81 -27.09
C ALA A 250 -8.19 1.54 -28.17
N LEU A 251 -7.22 0.66 -27.90
CA LEU A 251 -6.40 0.05 -28.94
C LEU A 251 -7.27 -0.91 -29.77
N THR A 252 -7.05 -0.97 -31.07
CA THR A 252 -7.82 -1.81 -32.00
C THR A 252 -6.94 -2.28 -33.16
N THR A 253 -7.46 -3.19 -33.99
CA THR A 253 -6.88 -3.48 -35.31
C THR A 253 -7.96 -3.52 -36.39
N SER A 254 -7.56 -3.71 -37.65
CA SER A 254 -8.46 -3.87 -38.79
C SER A 254 -9.28 -5.16 -38.69
N ARG A 255 -10.41 -5.21 -39.40
CA ARG A 255 -11.32 -6.37 -39.46
C ARG A 255 -10.57 -7.68 -39.68
N GLY A 256 -10.92 -8.70 -38.89
CA GLY A 256 -10.42 -10.07 -39.03
C GLY A 256 -8.95 -10.27 -38.63
N LYS A 257 -8.25 -9.22 -38.18
CA LYS A 257 -6.90 -9.35 -37.64
C LYS A 257 -6.92 -9.49 -36.12
N ASN A 258 -5.94 -10.20 -35.60
CA ASN A 258 -5.70 -10.30 -34.17
C ASN A 258 -5.07 -8.99 -33.67
N LEU A 259 -5.37 -8.64 -32.42
CA LEU A 259 -4.64 -7.61 -31.68
C LEU A 259 -3.77 -8.33 -30.64
N THR A 260 -2.46 -8.35 -30.86
CA THR A 260 -1.49 -9.02 -30.00
C THR A 260 -0.42 -8.03 -29.55
N PHE A 261 -0.25 -7.86 -28.25
CA PHE A 261 0.70 -6.90 -27.67
C PHE A 261 1.24 -7.41 -26.32
N ASN A 262 2.39 -6.87 -25.91
CA ASN A 262 3.01 -7.20 -24.63
C ASN A 262 2.65 -6.16 -23.57
N TRP A 263 1.93 -6.56 -22.52
CA TRP A 263 1.57 -5.66 -21.43
C TRP A 263 1.58 -6.40 -20.08
N PRO A 264 2.35 -5.91 -19.09
CA PRO A 264 3.18 -4.71 -19.13
C PRO A 264 4.43 -4.85 -20.03
N PRO A 265 5.11 -3.74 -20.40
CA PRO A 265 6.27 -3.75 -21.30
C PRO A 265 7.57 -4.21 -20.62
N PHE A 266 7.47 -5.09 -19.63
CA PHE A 266 8.61 -5.63 -18.89
C PHE A 266 8.31 -7.06 -18.43
N SER A 267 9.37 -7.79 -18.07
CA SER A 267 9.26 -9.18 -17.62
C SER A 267 8.74 -9.27 -16.19
N LEU A 268 7.77 -10.16 -15.97
CA LEU A 268 7.22 -10.44 -14.65
C LEU A 268 7.96 -11.59 -13.96
N PRO A 269 8.17 -11.52 -12.63
CA PRO A 269 8.62 -12.69 -11.89
C PRO A 269 7.58 -13.82 -11.96
N SER A 270 8.01 -15.05 -11.75
CA SER A 270 7.06 -16.17 -11.66
C SER A 270 6.12 -15.98 -10.48
N GLY A 271 4.81 -16.15 -10.69
CA GLY A 271 3.83 -16.00 -9.63
C GLY A 271 2.39 -16.06 -10.11
N LEU A 272 1.48 -15.79 -9.17
CA LEU A 272 0.04 -15.66 -9.43
C LEU A 272 -0.34 -14.19 -9.53
N TYR A 273 -1.16 -13.88 -10.51
CA TYR A 273 -1.55 -12.52 -10.84
C TYR A 273 -3.05 -12.38 -10.91
N TYR A 274 -3.53 -11.24 -10.41
CA TYR A 274 -4.86 -10.74 -10.68
C TYR A 274 -4.77 -9.91 -11.96
N ILE A 275 -5.60 -10.22 -12.95
CA ILE A 275 -5.69 -9.50 -14.22
C ILE A 275 -7.13 -9.04 -14.39
N ALA A 276 -7.35 -7.76 -14.64
CA ALA A 276 -8.65 -7.23 -15.07
C ALA A 276 -8.48 -6.45 -16.37
N LEU A 277 -9.30 -6.77 -17.37
CA LEU A 277 -9.28 -6.11 -18.68
C LEU A 277 -10.66 -5.52 -18.95
N TYR A 278 -10.69 -4.28 -19.46
CA TYR A 278 -11.89 -3.47 -19.61
C TYR A 278 -12.16 -3.16 -21.08
N PHE A 279 -13.40 -3.44 -21.50
CA PHE A 279 -13.82 -3.40 -22.89
C PHE A 279 -15.12 -2.62 -23.05
N GLN A 280 -15.18 -1.72 -24.01
CA GLN A 280 -16.39 -1.00 -24.37
C GLN A 280 -16.35 -0.61 -25.85
N ASP A 281 -17.45 -0.90 -26.55
CA ASP A 281 -17.66 -0.43 -27.90
C ASP A 281 -18.91 0.44 -27.94
N ASN A 282 -18.71 1.74 -27.89
CA ASN A 282 -19.79 2.73 -27.83
C ASN A 282 -20.19 3.28 -29.21
N ARG A 283 -19.85 2.58 -30.29
CA ARG A 283 -20.45 2.86 -31.60
C ARG A 283 -21.94 2.53 -31.53
N HIS A 284 -22.77 3.29 -32.24
CA HIS A 284 -24.20 2.99 -32.36
C HIS A 284 -24.43 1.52 -32.75
N ALA A 285 -25.26 0.84 -31.96
CA ALA A 285 -25.59 -0.56 -32.18
C ALA A 285 -26.12 -0.75 -33.60
N SER A 286 -25.43 -1.57 -34.39
CA SER A 286 -25.86 -2.00 -35.71
C SER A 286 -25.55 -3.48 -35.88
N PRO A 287 -26.18 -4.18 -36.85
CA PRO A 287 -25.82 -5.56 -37.18
C PRO A 287 -24.35 -5.75 -37.63
N TYR A 288 -23.60 -4.66 -37.79
CA TYR A 288 -22.21 -4.63 -38.24
C TYR A 288 -21.24 -4.18 -37.13
N SER A 289 -21.73 -3.84 -35.94
CA SER A 289 -20.91 -3.32 -34.84
C SER A 289 -20.54 -4.38 -33.80
N TRP A 290 -21.06 -5.61 -33.88
CA TRP A 290 -20.75 -6.68 -32.93
C TRP A 290 -19.28 -7.07 -33.00
N ARG A 291 -18.59 -6.94 -31.86
CA ARG A 291 -17.23 -7.43 -31.65
C ARG A 291 -17.33 -8.66 -30.77
N VAL A 292 -17.19 -9.82 -31.40
CA VAL A 292 -17.05 -11.08 -30.69
C VAL A 292 -15.66 -11.63 -30.93
N PHE A 293 -14.90 -11.80 -29.84
CA PHE A 293 -13.54 -12.30 -29.89
C PHE A 293 -13.18 -13.08 -28.63
N ASP A 294 -12.22 -13.99 -28.77
CA ASP A 294 -11.59 -14.66 -27.64
C ASP A 294 -10.44 -13.81 -27.10
N VAL A 295 -10.22 -13.89 -25.79
CA VAL A 295 -9.09 -13.25 -25.09
C VAL A 295 -8.13 -14.33 -24.64
N TYR A 296 -6.85 -14.18 -24.98
CA TYR A 296 -5.76 -15.05 -24.57
C TYR A 296 -4.72 -14.25 -23.80
N VAL A 297 -4.17 -14.88 -22.76
CA VAL A 297 -3.03 -14.36 -21.99
C VAL A 297 -1.95 -15.45 -22.01
N ASN A 298 -0.78 -15.13 -22.58
CA ASN A 298 0.31 -16.08 -22.82
C ASN A 298 -0.15 -17.37 -23.54
N GLY A 299 -1.01 -17.20 -24.56
CA GLY A 299 -1.60 -18.31 -25.31
C GLY A 299 -2.65 -19.14 -24.56
N GLY A 300 -2.80 -18.95 -23.24
CA GLY A 300 -3.87 -19.55 -22.46
C GLY A 300 -5.20 -18.83 -22.69
N LYS A 301 -6.29 -19.58 -22.87
CA LYS A 301 -7.63 -19.02 -23.09
C LYS A 301 -8.14 -18.35 -21.81
N PHE A 302 -8.16 -17.03 -21.79
CA PHE A 302 -8.53 -16.20 -20.64
C PHE A 302 -10.04 -15.93 -20.61
N PHE A 303 -10.64 -15.65 -21.77
CA PHE A 303 -12.09 -15.50 -21.91
C PHE A 303 -12.53 -15.95 -23.30
N GLN A 304 -13.68 -16.62 -23.39
CA GLN A 304 -14.21 -17.12 -24.65
C GLN A 304 -15.42 -16.31 -25.11
N ALA A 305 -15.47 -16.00 -26.40
CA ALA A 305 -16.58 -15.33 -27.07
C ALA A 305 -17.04 -14.05 -26.34
N LEU A 306 -16.08 -13.18 -25.99
CA LEU A 306 -16.36 -11.88 -25.40
C LEU A 306 -17.18 -11.04 -26.37
N ASN A 307 -18.37 -10.62 -25.96
CA ASN A 307 -19.25 -9.78 -26.77
C ASN A 307 -19.23 -8.34 -26.24
N VAL A 308 -18.46 -7.48 -26.88
CA VAL A 308 -18.28 -6.11 -26.42
C VAL A 308 -19.42 -5.21 -26.92
N THR A 309 -20.10 -4.54 -25.99
CA THR A 309 -21.24 -3.64 -26.25
C THR A 309 -20.96 -2.21 -25.74
N ALA A 310 -21.94 -1.32 -25.93
CA ALA A 310 -21.88 0.04 -25.41
C ALA A 310 -22.03 0.12 -23.87
N GLU A 311 -22.58 -0.92 -23.23
CA GLU A 311 -22.66 -0.99 -21.75
C GLU A 311 -21.29 -1.24 -21.12
N GLY A 312 -20.39 -1.86 -21.89
CA GLY A 312 -19.07 -2.24 -21.46
C GLY A 312 -19.04 -3.57 -20.70
N GLN A 313 -17.86 -4.18 -20.64
CA GLN A 313 -17.64 -5.46 -20.00
C GLN A 313 -16.24 -5.52 -19.38
N SER A 314 -16.16 -6.13 -18.20
CA SER A 314 -14.91 -6.50 -17.55
C SER A 314 -14.71 -8.01 -17.65
N VAL A 315 -13.46 -8.44 -17.84
CA VAL A 315 -13.05 -9.84 -17.68
C VAL A 315 -11.90 -9.91 -16.71
N VAL A 316 -11.96 -10.87 -15.79
CA VAL A 316 -11.05 -10.95 -14.65
C VAL A 316 -10.56 -12.37 -14.44
N GLY A 317 -9.25 -12.50 -14.22
CA GLY A 317 -8.60 -13.70 -13.72
C GLY A 317 -7.96 -13.40 -12.38
N THR A 318 -8.37 -14.09 -11.32
CA THR A 318 -7.97 -13.72 -9.95
C THR A 318 -6.64 -14.33 -9.50
N LYS A 319 -6.20 -15.43 -10.13
CA LYS A 319 -4.96 -16.16 -9.84
C LYS A 319 -4.35 -16.75 -11.11
N TRP A 320 -4.15 -15.91 -12.13
CA TRP A 320 -3.55 -16.32 -13.39
C TRP A 320 -2.03 -16.46 -13.25
N PRO A 321 -1.42 -17.61 -13.61
CA PRO A 321 0.02 -17.77 -13.53
C PRO A 321 0.72 -16.98 -14.64
N LEU A 322 1.68 -16.12 -14.28
CA LEU A 322 2.52 -15.39 -15.23
C LEU A 322 4.00 -15.53 -14.86
N GLN A 323 4.85 -15.41 -15.88
CA GLN A 323 6.31 -15.34 -15.77
C GLN A 323 6.86 -14.77 -17.09
N GLY A 324 7.90 -13.95 -17.02
CA GLY A 324 8.53 -13.34 -18.19
C GLY A 324 7.62 -12.30 -18.84
N ILE A 325 7.78 -12.12 -20.15
CA ILE A 325 6.94 -11.21 -20.93
C ILE A 325 5.50 -11.73 -20.96
N THR A 326 4.55 -10.82 -20.77
CA THR A 326 3.12 -11.15 -20.80
C THR A 326 2.51 -10.67 -22.12
N GLU A 327 2.11 -11.62 -22.97
CA GLU A 327 1.40 -11.36 -24.21
C GLU A 327 -0.11 -11.41 -23.98
N ILE A 328 -0.81 -10.36 -24.40
CA ILE A 328 -2.28 -10.33 -24.52
C ILE A 328 -2.65 -10.42 -25.99
N SER A 329 -3.50 -11.37 -26.32
CA SER A 329 -3.96 -11.65 -27.67
C SER A 329 -5.49 -11.65 -27.75
N LEU A 330 -6.05 -10.76 -28.56
CA LEU A 330 -7.49 -10.70 -28.85
C LEU A 330 -7.74 -11.25 -30.25
N VAL A 331 -8.50 -12.34 -30.34
CA VAL A 331 -8.68 -13.11 -31.58
C VAL A 331 -10.14 -13.04 -32.04
N PRO A 332 -10.46 -12.29 -33.10
CA PRO A 332 -11.81 -12.19 -33.62
C PRO A 332 -12.40 -13.54 -34.00
N ASN A 333 -13.67 -13.74 -33.66
CA ASN A 333 -14.43 -14.86 -34.21
C ASN A 333 -14.71 -14.59 -35.70
N GLY A 334 -14.83 -15.66 -36.50
CA GLY A 334 -14.93 -15.57 -37.96
C GLY A 334 -16.08 -14.68 -38.48
N ASP A 335 -17.13 -14.51 -37.69
CA ASP A 335 -18.30 -13.69 -38.02
C ASP A 335 -18.12 -12.20 -37.68
N SER A 336 -17.08 -11.83 -36.92
CA SER A 336 -16.86 -10.45 -36.49
C SER A 336 -16.48 -9.55 -37.67
N ARG A 337 -17.28 -8.50 -37.88
CA ARG A 337 -17.10 -7.56 -39.01
C ARG A 337 -16.18 -6.39 -38.69
N VAL A 338 -15.69 -6.34 -37.46
CA VAL A 338 -14.90 -5.28 -36.86
C VAL A 338 -13.76 -5.91 -36.05
N GLY A 339 -12.64 -5.21 -35.91
CA GLY A 339 -11.51 -5.71 -35.13
C GLY A 339 -11.87 -5.93 -33.65
N PRO A 340 -11.03 -6.59 -32.86
CA PRO A 340 -11.14 -6.52 -31.41
C PRO A 340 -10.68 -5.14 -30.93
N LEU A 341 -11.00 -4.79 -29.69
CA LEU A 341 -10.48 -3.58 -29.03
C LEU A 341 -10.23 -3.84 -27.55
N ILE A 342 -9.49 -2.95 -26.88
CA ILE A 342 -9.33 -2.93 -25.42
C ILE A 342 -9.15 -1.50 -24.93
N ASN A 343 -9.85 -1.11 -23.86
CA ASN A 343 -9.87 0.26 -23.37
C ASN A 343 -8.91 0.48 -22.21
N ALA A 344 -8.92 -0.42 -21.22
CA ALA A 344 -8.07 -0.30 -20.04
C ALA A 344 -7.71 -1.67 -19.47
N GLY A 345 -6.75 -1.72 -18.55
CA GLY A 345 -6.39 -2.94 -17.84
C GLY A 345 -5.65 -2.70 -16.54
N GLU A 346 -5.76 -3.66 -15.62
CA GLU A 346 -5.01 -3.73 -14.37
C GLU A 346 -4.37 -5.11 -14.17
N ILE A 347 -3.10 -5.14 -13.77
CA ILE A 347 -2.38 -6.33 -13.32
C ILE A 347 -1.86 -6.08 -11.91
N PHE A 348 -2.14 -7.01 -11.01
CA PHE A 348 -1.55 -7.08 -9.69
C PHE A 348 -0.89 -8.43 -9.48
N ARG A 349 0.20 -8.45 -8.75
CA ARG A 349 0.73 -9.68 -8.17
C ARG A 349 -0.06 -10.03 -6.93
N VAL A 350 -0.54 -11.26 -6.84
CA VAL A 350 -1.21 -11.80 -5.65
C VAL A 350 -0.16 -12.37 -4.73
N LEU A 351 -0.07 -11.82 -3.52
CA LEU A 351 0.91 -12.21 -2.51
C LEU A 351 0.18 -12.81 -1.32
N PRO A 352 0.68 -13.90 -0.72
CA PRO A 352 0.14 -14.38 0.54
C PRO A 352 0.38 -13.32 1.63
N VAL A 353 -0.62 -13.13 2.49
CA VAL A 353 -0.41 -12.40 3.75
C VAL A 353 0.31 -13.38 4.68
N GLU A 354 1.45 -12.94 5.23
CA GLU A 354 2.14 -13.68 6.28
C GLU A 354 1.21 -13.81 7.50
N GLY A 355 1.48 -14.76 8.40
CA GLY A 355 0.70 -14.86 9.62
C GLY A 355 0.82 -13.60 10.48
N LYS A 356 0.35 -13.66 11.72
CA LYS A 356 0.47 -12.54 12.66
C LYS A 356 0.99 -13.02 14.00
N THR A 357 1.68 -12.15 14.72
CA THR A 357 1.89 -12.41 16.14
C THR A 357 0.53 -12.48 16.82
N VAL A 358 0.35 -13.47 17.69
CA VAL A 358 -0.94 -13.62 18.37
C VAL A 358 -1.26 -12.35 19.16
N THR A 359 -2.49 -11.87 19.03
CA THR A 359 -2.96 -10.60 19.60
C THR A 359 -2.69 -10.47 21.09
N ARG A 360 -2.81 -11.56 21.87
CA ARG A 360 -2.49 -11.55 23.32
C ARG A 360 -1.02 -11.20 23.56
N ASP A 361 -0.10 -11.77 22.78
CA ASP A 361 1.33 -11.52 22.90
C ASP A 361 1.64 -10.07 22.48
N VAL A 362 1.00 -9.57 21.42
CA VAL A 362 1.11 -8.17 20.99
C VAL A 362 0.67 -7.22 22.10
N MET A 363 -0.48 -7.49 22.75
CA MET A 363 -0.96 -6.65 23.86
C MET A 363 0.04 -6.62 25.02
N VAL A 364 0.63 -7.77 25.37
CA VAL A 364 1.58 -7.86 26.49
C VAL A 364 2.89 -7.15 26.18
N ILE A 365 3.43 -7.27 24.96
CA ILE A 365 4.68 -6.58 24.62
C ILE A 365 4.48 -5.08 24.44
N GLU A 366 3.28 -4.66 24.05
CA GLU A 366 2.91 -3.25 24.02
C GLU A 366 2.81 -2.65 25.44
N ASP A 367 2.25 -3.39 26.40
CA ASP A 367 2.29 -3.02 27.82
C ASP A 367 3.75 -2.83 28.31
N LEU A 368 4.67 -3.71 27.91
CA LEU A 368 6.10 -3.56 28.21
C LEU A 368 6.69 -2.31 27.57
N ARG A 369 6.37 -2.05 26.30
CA ARG A 369 6.83 -0.85 25.59
C ARG A 369 6.38 0.44 26.29
N GLU A 370 5.17 0.46 26.83
CA GLU A 370 4.65 1.62 27.55
C GLU A 370 5.18 1.73 28.99
N ALA A 371 5.48 0.60 29.64
CA ALA A 371 6.05 0.58 30.99
C ALA A 371 7.53 1.02 31.04
N ILE A 372 8.26 0.88 29.93
CA ILE A 372 9.64 1.34 29.79
C ILE A 372 9.64 2.82 29.38
N SER A 373 10.11 3.70 30.27
CA SER A 373 10.10 5.16 30.08
C SER A 373 11.36 5.68 29.39
N ASN A 374 11.26 6.87 28.78
CA ASN A 374 12.33 7.74 28.26
C ASN A 374 13.23 7.21 27.12
N ASN A 375 13.35 5.90 26.92
CA ASN A 375 14.21 5.28 25.90
C ASN A 375 13.52 4.09 25.20
N LYS A 376 12.31 4.31 24.65
CA LYS A 376 11.62 3.27 23.87
C LYS A 376 12.53 2.84 22.70
N PRO A 377 12.82 1.53 22.54
CA PRO A 377 13.71 1.09 21.48
C PRO A 377 13.20 1.50 20.10
N GLU A 378 14.05 2.16 19.33
CA GLU A 378 13.73 2.51 17.95
C GLU A 378 13.48 1.23 17.14
N GLY A 379 12.35 1.17 16.44
CA GLY A 379 11.93 0.01 15.66
C GLY A 379 10.99 -0.97 16.39
N TRP A 380 10.61 -0.68 17.64
CA TRP A 380 9.48 -1.34 18.30
C TRP A 380 8.13 -0.81 17.80
N ALA A 381 7.87 -1.01 16.51
CA ALA A 381 6.64 -0.63 15.83
C ALA A 381 6.19 -1.71 14.84
N GLY A 382 4.89 -1.78 14.55
CA GLY A 382 4.29 -2.85 13.74
C GLY A 382 4.28 -4.21 14.46
N ASP A 383 4.16 -5.31 13.72
CA ASP A 383 4.11 -6.66 14.29
C ASP A 383 5.43 -7.03 15.02
N PRO A 384 5.44 -7.52 16.27
CA PRO A 384 6.69 -7.74 17.01
C PRO A 384 7.53 -8.91 16.50
N CYS A 385 6.95 -9.88 15.79
CA CYS A 385 7.65 -11.07 15.28
C CYS A 385 7.90 -11.06 13.78
N LEU A 386 7.10 -10.32 13.01
CA LEU A 386 7.01 -10.49 11.56
C LEU A 386 7.33 -9.23 10.73
N PRO A 387 7.78 -9.39 9.48
CA PRO A 387 8.25 -10.62 8.84
C PRO A 387 9.44 -11.24 9.58
N LYS A 388 9.67 -12.54 9.36
CA LYS A 388 10.86 -13.20 9.89
C LYS A 388 12.13 -12.45 9.49
N GLY A 389 13.06 -12.29 10.43
CA GLY A 389 14.29 -11.50 10.24
C GLY A 389 14.11 -10.00 10.52
N THR A 390 12.88 -9.53 10.74
CA THR A 390 12.58 -8.13 11.08
C THR A 390 11.76 -7.99 12.38
N SER A 391 11.84 -9.00 13.25
CA SER A 391 11.27 -8.91 14.60
C SER A 391 11.85 -7.71 15.34
N TRP A 392 11.11 -7.25 16.34
CA TRP A 392 11.59 -6.19 17.22
C TRP A 392 12.94 -6.56 17.83
N VAL A 393 13.83 -5.57 17.95
CA VAL A 393 15.16 -5.79 18.52
C VAL A 393 15.01 -6.37 19.94
N GLY A 394 15.71 -7.47 20.19
CA GLY A 394 15.64 -8.20 21.46
C GLY A 394 14.41 -9.12 21.61
N VAL A 395 13.48 -9.15 20.65
CA VAL A 395 12.33 -10.05 20.66
C VAL A 395 12.59 -11.23 19.74
N SER A 396 12.53 -12.44 20.29
CA SER A 396 12.53 -13.68 19.50
C SER A 396 11.18 -14.37 19.58
N CYS A 397 10.79 -15.01 18.49
CA CYS A 397 9.48 -15.62 18.33
C CYS A 397 9.55 -17.06 17.84
N SER A 398 8.43 -17.80 17.98
CA SER A 398 8.29 -19.14 17.44
C SER A 398 8.44 -19.18 15.92
N ASP A 399 8.94 -20.30 15.39
CA ASP A 399 9.21 -20.43 13.96
C ASP A 399 7.95 -20.59 13.11
N ASN A 400 6.82 -20.99 13.68
CA ASN A 400 5.61 -21.32 12.93
C ASN A 400 4.40 -20.60 13.51
N ASP A 401 3.41 -20.40 12.64
CA ASP A 401 2.07 -19.95 13.00
C ASP A 401 1.40 -20.97 13.95
N PRO A 402 0.81 -20.57 15.08
CA PRO A 402 0.73 -19.20 15.62
C PRO A 402 2.07 -18.64 16.09
N PHE A 403 2.43 -17.43 15.61
CA PHE A 403 3.65 -16.73 16.02
C PHE A 403 3.52 -16.18 17.44
N ARG A 404 4.40 -16.62 18.33
CA ARG A 404 4.40 -16.33 19.77
C ARG A 404 5.75 -15.80 20.21
N ILE A 405 5.76 -14.89 21.19
CA ILE A 405 6.99 -14.40 21.80
C ILE A 405 7.57 -15.49 22.71
N ILE A 406 8.84 -15.82 22.51
CA ILE A 406 9.54 -16.89 23.26
C ILE A 406 10.69 -16.37 24.12
N SER A 407 11.32 -15.26 23.74
CA SER A 407 12.35 -14.63 24.56
C SER A 407 12.42 -13.12 24.35
N LEU A 408 12.86 -12.44 25.40
CA LEU A 408 13.18 -11.01 25.42
C LEU A 408 14.61 -10.81 25.91
N HIS A 409 15.51 -10.42 25.03
CA HIS A 409 16.91 -10.09 25.32
C HIS A 409 17.09 -8.59 25.15
N LEU A 410 16.92 -7.86 26.26
CA LEU A 410 16.92 -6.40 26.30
C LEU A 410 18.05 -5.85 27.18
N GLU A 411 19.04 -6.66 27.50
CA GLU A 411 20.22 -6.26 28.24
C GLU A 411 21.02 -5.15 27.54
N ASN A 412 21.69 -4.29 28.32
CA ASN A 412 22.57 -3.22 27.84
C ASN A 412 21.89 -2.09 27.03
N ASN A 413 20.62 -1.78 27.28
CA ASN A 413 19.86 -0.79 26.51
C ASN A 413 19.52 0.51 27.28
N GLN A 414 20.06 0.69 28.50
CA GLN A 414 19.77 1.86 29.35
C GLN A 414 18.27 2.11 29.57
N LEU A 415 17.46 1.05 29.53
CA LEU A 415 16.01 1.13 29.68
C LEU A 415 15.68 1.59 31.10
N GLU A 416 14.72 2.51 31.22
CA GLU A 416 14.21 3.04 32.50
C GLU A 416 12.74 2.63 32.67
N GLY A 417 12.23 2.67 33.91
CA GLY A 417 10.86 2.26 34.22
C GLY A 417 10.80 0.86 34.84
N SER A 418 9.64 0.19 34.71
CA SER A 418 9.34 -1.03 35.46
C SER A 418 8.99 -2.21 34.57
N ILE A 419 9.05 -3.42 35.14
CA ILE A 419 8.61 -4.65 34.47
C ILE A 419 7.11 -4.84 34.75
N PRO A 420 6.22 -4.79 33.75
CA PRO A 420 4.79 -4.97 33.97
C PRO A 420 4.47 -6.43 34.30
N SER A 421 3.46 -6.65 35.14
CA SER A 421 3.01 -7.99 35.52
C SER A 421 2.41 -8.79 34.37
N SER A 422 1.88 -8.10 33.34
CA SER A 422 1.34 -8.71 32.13
C SER A 422 2.37 -9.54 31.37
N LEU A 423 3.67 -9.28 31.54
CA LEU A 423 4.72 -10.07 30.90
C LEU A 423 4.68 -11.56 31.28
N GLY A 424 4.24 -11.88 32.50
CA GLY A 424 4.05 -13.27 32.95
C GLY A 424 2.88 -14.01 32.26
N GLU A 425 2.02 -13.28 31.54
CA GLU A 425 0.88 -13.86 30.80
C GLU A 425 1.26 -14.43 29.44
N LEU A 426 2.49 -14.19 28.96
CA LEU A 426 2.99 -14.80 27.73
C LEU A 426 3.15 -16.32 27.93
N PRO A 427 2.37 -17.17 27.25
CA PRO A 427 2.35 -18.61 27.55
C PRO A 427 3.68 -19.29 27.24
N ASN A 428 4.34 -18.87 26.15
CA ASN A 428 5.54 -19.51 25.61
C ASN A 428 6.85 -18.79 25.96
N LEU A 429 6.81 -17.74 26.78
CA LEU A 429 8.00 -16.99 27.19
C LEU A 429 8.91 -17.87 28.04
N LYS A 430 10.16 -18.04 27.61
CA LYS A 430 11.17 -18.88 28.28
C LYS A 430 12.29 -18.07 28.88
N GLU A 431 12.64 -16.94 28.27
CA GLU A 431 13.81 -16.15 28.65
C GLU A 431 13.50 -14.66 28.69
N VAL A 432 13.91 -13.99 29.75
CA VAL A 432 13.89 -12.53 29.86
C VAL A 432 15.22 -12.04 30.45
N PHE A 433 16.03 -11.39 29.63
CA PHE A 433 17.31 -10.81 30.03
C PHE A 433 17.21 -9.29 30.00
N LEU A 434 17.42 -8.68 31.15
CA LEU A 434 17.21 -7.25 31.43
C LEU A 434 18.39 -6.62 32.17
N GLN A 435 19.49 -7.35 32.39
CA GLN A 435 20.68 -6.86 33.07
C GLN A 435 21.30 -5.65 32.35
N ASN A 436 22.05 -4.82 33.08
CA ASN A 436 22.68 -3.62 32.56
C ASN A 436 21.69 -2.59 31.96
N ASN A 437 20.51 -2.47 32.57
CA ASN A 437 19.56 -1.38 32.35
C ASN A 437 19.40 -0.55 33.62
N LYS A 438 18.56 0.50 33.56
CA LYS A 438 18.19 1.37 34.68
C LYS A 438 16.75 1.11 35.13
N LEU A 439 16.26 -0.11 34.90
CA LEU A 439 14.93 -0.51 35.33
C LEU A 439 14.89 -0.59 36.86
N ASP A 440 13.75 -0.25 37.45
CA ASP A 440 13.53 -0.23 38.89
C ASP A 440 12.28 -1.01 39.30
N GLY A 441 12.01 -1.04 40.61
CA GLY A 441 10.85 -1.72 41.18
C GLY A 441 11.10 -3.18 41.54
N LYS A 442 10.12 -4.04 41.26
CA LYS A 442 10.09 -5.45 41.68
C LYS A 442 9.86 -6.36 40.49
N VAL A 443 10.46 -7.55 40.51
CA VAL A 443 10.06 -8.63 39.58
C VAL A 443 8.62 -9.05 39.90
N PRO A 444 7.69 -8.98 38.95
CA PRO A 444 6.32 -9.47 39.13
C PRO A 444 6.27 -10.95 39.50
N ASP A 445 5.40 -11.32 40.44
CA ASP A 445 5.24 -12.72 40.87
C ASP A 445 4.72 -13.62 39.74
N SER A 446 4.02 -13.05 38.75
CA SER A 446 3.60 -13.74 37.52
C SER A 446 4.78 -14.30 36.71
N LEU A 447 5.95 -13.67 36.77
CA LEU A 447 7.17 -14.16 36.12
C LEU A 447 7.93 -15.15 37.02
N LYS A 448 7.98 -14.91 38.34
CA LYS A 448 8.66 -15.81 39.29
C LYS A 448 8.05 -17.21 39.31
N ASN A 449 6.73 -17.30 39.16
CA ASN A 449 5.99 -18.55 39.26
C ASN A 449 5.94 -19.33 37.93
N LYS A 450 6.65 -18.89 36.89
CA LYS A 450 6.63 -19.52 35.58
C LYS A 450 7.61 -20.69 35.52
N GLU A 451 7.11 -21.90 35.30
CA GLU A 451 7.94 -23.11 35.20
C GLU A 451 8.86 -23.07 33.98
N GLY A 452 10.13 -23.48 34.14
CA GLY A 452 11.11 -23.53 33.05
C GLY A 452 11.55 -22.17 32.51
N PHE A 453 11.23 -21.08 33.22
CA PHE A 453 11.57 -19.71 32.87
C PHE A 453 12.95 -19.32 33.40
N SER A 454 13.76 -18.70 32.54
CA SER A 454 15.07 -18.14 32.88
C SER A 454 15.01 -16.61 32.84
N MET A 455 15.51 -15.96 33.88
CA MET A 455 15.55 -14.51 33.97
C MET A 455 16.90 -14.01 34.46
N GLN A 456 17.40 -12.97 33.81
CA GLN A 456 18.52 -12.16 34.30
C GLN A 456 18.06 -10.71 34.40
N ASN A 457 18.36 -10.04 35.50
CA ASN A 457 17.72 -8.76 35.81
C ASN A 457 18.73 -7.65 36.14
N SER A 458 18.29 -6.40 36.05
CA SER A 458 19.09 -5.24 36.47
C SER A 458 19.32 -5.22 37.98
N GLU A 459 20.49 -4.74 38.41
CA GLU A 459 20.91 -4.70 39.82
C GLU A 459 19.92 -3.92 40.72
N ASN A 460 19.25 -2.91 40.15
CA ASN A 460 18.31 -2.04 40.87
C ASN A 460 16.91 -2.65 41.04
N ILE A 461 16.64 -3.85 40.52
CA ILE A 461 15.33 -4.48 40.68
C ILE A 461 15.36 -5.45 41.86
N SER A 462 14.45 -5.21 42.80
CA SER A 462 14.28 -6.08 43.95
C SER A 462 13.58 -7.39 43.58
N ILE A 463 14.26 -8.51 43.80
CA ILE A 463 13.66 -9.85 43.77
C ILE A 463 12.94 -10.01 45.10
N GLY A 464 11.70 -9.52 45.19
CA GLY A 464 10.99 -9.42 46.47
C GLY A 464 11.02 -10.73 47.27
N GLY A 465 11.67 -10.66 48.44
CA GLY A 465 11.88 -11.75 49.38
C GLY A 465 12.95 -11.56 50.46
N GLU A 466 13.28 -10.33 50.92
CA GLU A 466 13.72 -10.02 52.30
C GLU A 466 13.83 -8.49 52.48
N LYS A 467 13.56 -8.01 53.69
CA LYS A 467 13.45 -6.60 54.08
C LYS A 467 14.79 -5.87 54.11
#